data_AF-W4Q083-F1
#
_entry.id   AF-W4Q083-F1
#
_cell.length_a   1.000
_cell.length_b   1.000
_cell.length_c   1.000
_cell.angle_alpha   90.00
_cell.angle_beta   90.00
_cell.angle_gamma   90.00
#
_symmetry.space_group_name_H-M   'P 1'
#
loop_
_entity.id
_entity.type
_entity.pdbx_description
1 polymer ?
#
loop_
_entity_poly.entity_id
_entity_poly.type
_entity_poly.pdbx_seq_one_letter_code
_entity_poly.pdbx_strand_id
1 'polypeptide(L)'
;MVGLLKKTSEIILHLFSSTKQRTVPKMYEKPDIHGEVFNVEDHWLLLNNQLYVDIRECIIIDEKNDVLAASKIVEGDFVNVWIEETDVIRTVPSLATAKMVQRRGAILE
;
A
#
# COMPACT_ATOMS: atom_id res chain seq x y z
N MET A 1 -41.28 -48.01 9.04
CA MET A 1 -40.26 -48.41 8.05
C MET A 1 -39.71 -47.15 7.42
N VAL A 2 -38.37 -47.02 7.45
CA VAL A 2 -37.46 -46.21 6.60
C VAL A 2 -38.05 -44.99 5.90
N GLY A 3 -37.56 -43.76 6.07
CA GLY A 3 -36.40 -43.26 6.77
C GLY A 3 -36.03 -41.88 6.21
N LEU A 4 -35.08 -41.19 6.83
CA LEU A 4 -34.06 -40.45 6.07
C LEU A 4 -32.92 -40.06 7.02
N LEU A 5 -31.75 -40.58 6.71
CA LEU A 5 -30.49 -40.21 7.31
C LEU A 5 -30.16 -38.74 7.01
N LYS A 6 -29.60 -38.09 8.04
CA LYS A 6 -28.38 -37.27 8.00
C LYS A 6 -28.31 -36.12 6.97
N LYS A 7 -28.16 -34.90 7.49
CA LYS A 7 -27.06 -33.95 7.19
C LYS A 7 -27.23 -32.73 8.10
N THR A 8 -26.45 -32.65 9.19
CA THR A 8 -25.28 -31.74 9.33
C THR A 8 -25.73 -30.28 9.22
N SER A 9 -25.98 -29.61 10.35
CA SER A 9 -24.95 -28.84 11.08
C SER A 9 -24.05 -28.09 10.11
N GLU A 10 -24.44 -26.87 9.73
CA GLU A 10 -23.58 -25.79 9.19
C GLU A 10 -24.47 -24.61 8.74
N ILE A 11 -24.88 -23.76 9.69
CA ILE A 11 -25.17 -22.35 9.37
C ILE A 11 -24.30 -21.53 10.32
N ILE A 12 -23.01 -21.53 10.00
CA ILE A 12 -21.98 -20.69 10.59
C ILE A 12 -21.75 -19.53 9.61
N LEU A 13 -21.85 -18.31 10.12
CA LEU A 13 -21.34 -17.05 9.57
C LEU A 13 -21.68 -16.72 8.10
N HIS A 14 -22.78 -16.00 7.89
CA HIS A 14 -22.87 -15.00 6.81
C HIS A 14 -22.91 -13.61 7.42
N LEU A 15 -21.79 -13.15 7.98
CA LEU A 15 -21.68 -11.77 8.49
C LEU A 15 -20.26 -11.20 8.48
N PHE A 16 -19.37 -11.69 7.61
CA PHE A 16 -18.11 -11.00 7.34
C PHE A 16 -17.66 -11.29 5.91
N SER A 17 -18.22 -10.57 4.93
CA SER A 17 -17.60 -10.49 3.61
C SER A 17 -17.99 -9.19 2.93
N SER A 18 -17.61 -8.07 3.55
CA SER A 18 -17.53 -6.78 2.87
C SER A 18 -16.16 -6.15 3.11
N THR A 19 -15.12 -6.98 3.14
CA THR A 19 -13.80 -6.52 2.71
C THR A 19 -13.92 -6.34 1.20
N LYS A 20 -14.11 -5.08 0.77
CA LYS A 20 -13.69 -4.67 -0.57
C LYS A 20 -12.27 -5.22 -0.71
N GLN A 21 -12.10 -6.31 -1.47
CA GLN A 21 -10.80 -6.63 -2.04
C GLN A 21 -10.41 -5.34 -2.75
N ARG A 22 -9.48 -4.58 -2.15
CA ARG A 22 -8.74 -3.56 -2.88
C ARG A 22 -7.88 -4.37 -3.85
N THR A 23 -8.52 -4.80 -4.94
CA THR A 23 -7.87 -5.47 -6.04
C THR A 23 -6.80 -4.51 -6.50
N VAL A 24 -5.53 -4.80 -6.22
CA VAL A 24 -4.40 -4.03 -6.72
C VAL A 24 -4.58 -3.97 -8.23
N PRO A 25 -4.81 -2.79 -8.83
CA PRO A 25 -5.09 -2.75 -10.26
C PRO A 25 -3.92 -3.33 -11.04
N LYS A 26 -4.22 -4.38 -11.82
CA LYS A 26 -3.29 -4.95 -12.79
C LYS A 26 -2.98 -3.84 -13.80
N MET A 27 -1.69 -3.51 -13.91
CA MET A 27 -1.12 -2.41 -14.71
C MET A 27 -1.05 -1.08 -13.95
N TYR A 28 0.09 -0.85 -13.32
CA TYR A 28 0.60 0.50 -13.17
C TYR A 28 1.89 0.61 -13.96
N GLU A 29 2.03 1.73 -14.65
CA GLU A 29 3.17 2.12 -15.46
C GLU A 29 4.46 2.20 -14.62
N LYS A 30 5.58 2.55 -15.25
CA LYS A 30 6.85 2.80 -14.55
C LYS A 30 6.62 3.76 -13.36
N PRO A 31 7.19 3.49 -12.17
CA PRO A 31 7.06 4.40 -11.04
C PRO A 31 7.63 5.78 -11.37
N ASP A 32 6.96 6.82 -10.89
CA ASP A 32 7.41 8.21 -11.05
C ASP A 32 8.70 8.46 -10.26
N ILE A 33 8.76 7.89 -9.05
CA ILE A 33 9.85 8.14 -8.10
C ILE A 33 10.29 6.82 -7.45
N HIS A 34 11.59 6.72 -7.20
CA HIS A 34 12.20 5.69 -6.38
C HIS A 34 13.15 6.34 -5.38
N GLY A 35 13.20 5.83 -4.17
CA GLY A 35 14.08 6.40 -3.15
C GLY A 35 14.05 5.65 -1.83
N GLU A 36 14.99 6.03 -0.97
CA GLU A 36 15.05 5.61 0.42
C GLU A 36 14.18 6.54 1.27
N VAL A 37 13.43 5.95 2.19
CA VAL A 37 12.64 6.66 3.21
C VAL A 37 13.59 7.16 4.29
N PHE A 38 13.78 8.48 4.36
CA PHE A 38 14.65 9.13 5.34
C PHE A 38 13.93 9.47 6.65
N ASN A 39 12.65 9.82 6.57
CA ASN A 39 11.80 10.12 7.73
C ASN A 39 10.35 9.70 7.44
N VAL A 40 9.66 9.22 8.47
CA VAL A 40 8.23 8.83 8.42
C VAL A 40 7.46 9.64 9.45
N GLU A 41 6.51 10.44 8.99
CA GLU A 41 5.50 11.08 9.84
C GLU A 41 4.13 10.44 9.59
N ASP A 42 3.12 10.80 10.39
CA ASP A 42 1.79 10.17 10.38
C ASP A 42 1.24 9.91 8.97
N HIS A 43 1.40 10.88 8.07
CA HIS A 43 0.94 10.77 6.69
C HIS A 43 1.95 11.26 5.65
N TRP A 44 3.21 11.43 6.03
CA TRP A 44 4.25 11.96 5.14
C TRP A 44 5.47 11.07 5.13
N LEU A 45 6.00 10.81 3.94
CA LEU A 45 7.28 10.14 3.74
C LEU A 45 8.29 11.14 3.17
N LEU A 46 9.41 11.32 3.86
CA LEU A 46 10.53 12.08 3.29
C LEU A 46 11.42 11.11 2.51
N LEU A 47 11.45 11.25 1.19
CA LEU A 47 12.30 10.46 0.31
C LEU A 47 13.58 11.20 -0.04
N ASN A 48 14.70 10.49 0.01
CA ASN A 48 16.05 10.97 -0.37
C ASN A 48 16.42 12.33 0.27
N ASN A 49 15.85 12.68 1.43
CA ASN A 49 15.98 13.97 2.11
C ASN A 49 15.60 15.22 1.27
N GLN A 50 14.75 15.05 0.24
CA GLN A 50 14.45 16.11 -0.74
C GLN A 50 12.98 16.23 -1.13
N LEU A 51 12.19 15.19 -0.90
CA LEU A 51 10.78 15.13 -1.31
C LEU A 51 9.91 14.60 -0.19
N TYR A 52 8.92 15.38 0.24
CA TYR A 52 7.83 14.87 1.06
C TYR A 52 6.72 14.32 0.18
N VAL A 53 6.26 13.12 0.53
CA VAL A 53 5.18 12.42 -0.17
C VAL A 53 4.03 12.22 0.79
N ASP A 54 2.86 12.78 0.47
CA ASP A 54 1.61 12.55 1.18
C ASP A 54 1.09 11.15 0.86
N ILE A 55 0.84 10.36 1.90
CA ILE A 55 0.35 8.99 1.81
C ILE A 55 -1.04 8.79 2.44
N ARG A 56 -1.78 9.86 2.75
CA ARG A 56 -3.12 9.80 3.39
C ARG A 56 -4.09 8.85 2.71
N GLU A 57 -4.19 8.94 1.39
CA GLU A 57 -5.17 8.19 0.59
C GLU A 57 -4.51 7.17 -0.36
N CYS A 58 -3.21 6.93 -0.21
CA CYS A 58 -2.47 6.06 -1.11
C CYS A 58 -2.68 4.57 -0.81
N ILE A 59 -2.48 3.74 -1.83
CA ILE A 59 -2.41 2.29 -1.66
C ILE A 59 -0.96 1.91 -1.40
N ILE A 60 -0.68 1.29 -0.26
CA ILE A 60 0.66 0.81 0.06
C ILE A 60 0.69 -0.70 -0.16
N ILE A 61 1.68 -1.18 -0.91
CA ILE A 61 1.88 -2.60 -1.20
C ILE A 61 3.32 -3.03 -0.93
N ASP A 62 3.51 -4.33 -0.71
CA ASP A 62 4.83 -4.96 -0.69
C ASP A 62 5.22 -5.53 -2.07
N GLU A 63 6.42 -6.10 -2.20
CA GLU A 63 6.89 -6.80 -3.40
C GLU A 63 5.94 -7.92 -3.85
N LYS A 64 5.25 -8.54 -2.89
CA LYS A 64 4.25 -9.59 -3.16
C LYS A 64 2.86 -9.05 -3.53
N ASN A 65 2.71 -7.73 -3.67
CA ASN A 65 1.44 -7.02 -3.86
C ASN A 65 0.46 -7.18 -2.69
N ASP A 66 0.98 -7.51 -1.50
CA ASP A 66 0.19 -7.53 -0.27
C ASP A 66 -0.04 -6.10 0.19
N VAL A 67 -1.30 -5.72 0.42
CA VAL A 67 -1.65 -4.37 0.89
C VAL A 67 -1.15 -4.17 2.32
N LEU A 68 -0.32 -3.16 2.52
CA LEU A 68 0.27 -2.79 3.79
C LEU A 68 -0.45 -1.59 4.42
N ALA A 69 -0.37 -1.51 5.74
CA ALA A 69 -0.69 -0.27 6.46
C ALA A 69 0.49 0.71 6.36
N ALA A 70 0.22 2.02 6.42
CA ALA A 70 1.26 3.06 6.43
C ALA A 70 2.31 2.85 7.53
N SER A 71 1.88 2.36 8.69
CA SER A 71 2.74 2.03 9.83
C SER A 71 3.73 0.87 9.57
N LYS A 72 3.72 0.27 8.38
CA LYS A 72 4.67 -0.79 7.98
C LYS A 72 5.84 -0.25 7.15
N ILE A 73 5.76 0.99 6.68
CA ILE A 73 6.90 1.71 6.09
C ILE A 73 7.73 2.29 7.24
N VAL A 74 9.03 2.06 7.21
CA VAL A 74 9.97 2.57 8.20
C VAL A 74 11.14 3.29 7.53
N GLU A 75 11.88 4.08 8.31
CA GLU A 75 13.13 4.70 7.85
C GLU A 75 14.12 3.64 7.35
N GLY A 76 14.80 3.93 6.25
CA GLY A 76 15.68 3.01 5.54
C GLY A 76 14.99 2.10 4.52
N ASP A 77 13.65 2.09 4.46
CA ASP A 77 12.94 1.35 3.41
C ASP A 77 13.16 1.97 2.04
N PHE A 78 13.40 1.14 1.03
CA PHE A 78 13.37 1.56 -0.36
C PHE A 78 11.97 1.43 -0.93
N VAL A 79 11.43 2.50 -1.51
CA VAL A 79 10.07 2.52 -2.05
C VAL A 79 10.03 3.00 -3.50
N ASN A 80 9.09 2.43 -4.26
CA ASN A 80 8.62 2.97 -5.53
C ASN A 80 7.34 3.76 -5.28
N VAL A 81 7.23 4.96 -5.82
CA VAL A 81 6.07 5.84 -5.64
C VAL A 81 5.49 6.21 -7.00
N TRP A 82 4.16 6.08 -7.09
CA TRP A 82 3.36 6.60 -8.18
C TRP A 82 2.62 7.83 -7.69
N ILE A 83 2.81 8.95 -8.38
CA ILE A 83 2.23 10.24 -8.01
C ILE A 83 0.89 10.40 -8.72
N GLU A 84 -0.06 11.05 -8.07
CA GLU A 84 -1.27 11.52 -8.74
C GLU A 84 -0.88 12.64 -9.73
N GLU A 85 -1.06 12.43 -11.04
CA GLU A 85 -0.63 13.28 -12.17
C GLU A 85 -1.14 14.74 -12.10
N THR A 86 -0.72 15.52 -11.11
CA THR A 86 -0.86 16.98 -10.99
C THR A 86 -0.18 17.59 -9.75
N ASP A 87 0.30 16.79 -8.79
CA ASP A 87 0.55 17.29 -7.43
C ASP A 87 2.02 17.44 -6.99
N VAL A 88 2.99 17.58 -7.91
CA VAL A 88 4.36 17.92 -7.50
C VAL A 88 4.52 19.42 -7.31
N ILE A 89 4.47 19.87 -6.05
CA ILE A 89 4.77 21.25 -5.67
C ILE A 89 6.28 21.41 -5.54
N ARG A 90 6.88 22.22 -6.44
CA ARG A 90 8.33 22.47 -6.49
C ARG A 90 8.78 23.47 -5.42
N THR A 91 8.68 23.08 -4.16
CA THR A 91 9.32 23.74 -3.02
C THR A 91 10.66 23.08 -2.67
N VAL A 92 11.40 23.63 -1.70
CA VAL A 92 12.60 23.00 -1.13
C VAL A 92 12.33 22.72 0.35
N PRO A 93 12.09 21.47 0.76
CA PRO A 93 11.94 20.25 -0.07
C PRO A 93 10.65 20.25 -0.91
N SER A 94 10.62 19.45 -1.97
CA SER A 94 9.45 19.33 -2.85
C SER A 94 8.33 18.54 -2.16
N LEU A 95 7.08 18.73 -2.58
CA LEU A 95 5.93 17.99 -2.08
C LEU A 95 5.26 17.21 -3.22
N ALA A 96 4.75 16.01 -2.95
CA ALA A 96 3.96 15.22 -3.88
C ALA A 96 2.85 14.44 -3.17
N THR A 97 1.76 14.11 -3.87
CA THR A 97 0.72 13.21 -3.38
C THR A 97 0.86 11.83 -4.00
N ALA A 98 1.01 10.78 -3.19
CA ALA A 98 1.11 9.42 -3.70
C ALA A 98 -0.27 8.83 -4.00
N LYS A 99 -0.39 8.25 -5.18
CA LYS A 99 -1.46 7.32 -5.53
C LYS A 99 -1.16 5.91 -5.01
N MET A 100 0.10 5.50 -5.11
CA MET A 100 0.56 4.19 -4.68
C MET A 100 2.00 4.24 -4.20
N VAL A 101 2.30 3.47 -3.16
CA VAL A 101 3.65 3.24 -2.66
C VAL A 101 3.90 1.74 -2.62
N GLN A 102 4.97 1.29 -3.27
CA GLN A 102 5.42 -0.09 -3.18
C GLN A 102 6.72 -0.15 -2.40
N ARG A 103 6.74 -0.88 -1.30
CA ARG A 103 7.97 -1.21 -0.60
C ARG A 103 8.76 -2.24 -1.43
N ARG A 104 10.04 -1.96 -1.66
CA ARG A 104 11.01 -2.94 -2.13
C ARG A 104 11.64 -3.56 -0.90
N GLY A 105 11.70 -4.89 -0.87
CA GLY A 105 12.38 -5.61 0.19
C GLY A 105 13.81 -5.09 0.29
N ALA A 106 14.35 -5.06 1.51
CA ALA A 106 15.72 -4.64 1.72
C ALA A 106 16.64 -5.43 0.78
N ILE A 107 17.37 -4.74 -0.08
CA ILE A 107 18.47 -5.33 -0.84
C ILE A 107 19.55 -5.60 0.20
N LEU A 108 19.52 -6.80 0.79
CA LEU A 108 20.65 -7.34 1.52
C LEU A 108 21.72 -7.69 0.49
N GLU A 109 22.64 -6.75 0.24
CA GLU A 109 24.00 -7.07 -0.24
C GLU A 109 24.93 -7.30 0.96
#